data_AF-A0A956S6E6-F1
#
_entry.id   AF-A0A956S6E6-F1
#
_cell.length_a   1.000
_cell.length_b   1.000
_cell.length_c   1.000
_cell.angle_alpha   90.00
_cell.angle_beta   90.00
_cell.angle_gamma   90.00
#
_symmetry.space_group_name_H-M   'P 1'
#
loop_
_entity.id
_entity.type
_entity.pdbx_description
1 polymer ?
#
loop_
_entity_poly.entity_id
_entity_poly.type
_entity_poly.pdbx_seq_one_letter_code
_entity_poly.pdbx_strand_id
1 'polypeptide(L)'
;MNKSKFSLDVESINETGNLSNKIDKKALQAFVKGALEHDASDKKISPWQNEDPYALPDYNFRLRLNKYQIGLLRHAAKIEKRSLSNMIKSILLNELEKYTK
;
A
#
# COMPACT_ATOMS: atom_id res chain seq x y z
N MET A 1 0.51 -36.39 -17.41
CA MET A 1 0.71 -34.95 -17.19
C MET A 1 -0.64 -34.27 -17.30
N ASN A 2 -1.21 -33.82 -16.18
CA ASN A 2 -2.53 -33.19 -16.18
C ASN A 2 -2.37 -31.73 -16.65
N LYS A 3 -3.04 -31.36 -17.75
CA LYS A 3 -3.11 -29.97 -18.18
C LYS A 3 -3.83 -29.15 -17.10
N SER A 4 -3.21 -28.04 -16.70
CA SER A 4 -3.78 -27.10 -15.73
C SER A 4 -5.12 -26.57 -16.23
N LYS A 5 -6.12 -26.45 -15.37
CA LYS A 5 -7.43 -25.85 -15.70
C LYS A 5 -7.35 -24.40 -16.20
N PHE A 6 -6.18 -23.75 -16.10
CA PHE A 6 -5.96 -22.36 -16.46
C PHE A 6 -5.03 -22.16 -17.68
N SER A 7 -4.64 -23.22 -18.40
CA SER A 7 -3.93 -23.04 -19.66
C SER A 7 -4.94 -22.74 -20.78
N LEU A 8 -4.88 -21.53 -21.35
CA LEU A 8 -5.57 -21.22 -22.60
C LEU A 8 -4.87 -21.95 -23.75
N ASP A 9 -5.61 -22.76 -24.52
CA ASP A 9 -5.08 -23.45 -25.70
C ASP A 9 -4.79 -22.44 -26.82
N VAL A 10 -3.53 -21.97 -26.85
CA VAL A 10 -3.01 -20.97 -27.79
C VAL A 10 -3.04 -21.46 -29.25
N GLU A 11 -3.19 -22.77 -29.48
CA GLU A 11 -3.23 -23.37 -30.82
C GLU A 11 -4.51 -23.05 -31.62
N SER A 12 -5.57 -22.56 -30.97
CA SER A 12 -6.84 -22.22 -31.64
C SER A 12 -6.89 -20.80 -32.21
N ILE A 13 -5.83 -20.01 -32.05
CA ILE A 13 -5.85 -18.57 -32.40
C ILE A 13 -5.32 -18.30 -33.82
N ASN A 14 -4.59 -19.24 -34.43
CA ASN A 14 -3.83 -18.96 -35.66
C ASN A 14 -4.58 -19.25 -36.99
N GLU A 15 -5.85 -19.69 -36.99
CA GLU A 15 -6.56 -20.01 -38.25
C GLU A 15 -7.69 -19.06 -38.65
N THR A 16 -8.00 -18.01 -37.89
CA THR A 16 -8.98 -17.02 -38.34
C THR A 16 -8.57 -15.61 -37.97
N GLY A 17 -8.02 -14.90 -38.96
CA GLY A 17 -8.00 -13.44 -38.97
C GLY A 17 -9.42 -12.90 -38.95
N ASN A 18 -9.96 -12.68 -37.74
CA ASN A 18 -11.00 -11.71 -37.39
C ASN A 18 -11.41 -11.95 -35.92
N LEU A 19 -10.61 -11.41 -35.00
CA LEU A 19 -10.86 -11.46 -33.55
C LEU A 19 -12.01 -10.56 -33.08
N SER A 20 -12.74 -9.88 -33.99
CA SER A 20 -13.82 -8.96 -33.63
C SER A 20 -15.19 -9.64 -33.44
N ASN A 21 -15.38 -10.87 -33.93
CA ASN A 21 -16.70 -11.51 -33.99
C ASN A 21 -16.95 -12.60 -32.94
N LYS A 22 -16.00 -12.87 -32.04
CA LYS A 22 -16.11 -13.94 -31.02
C LYS A 22 -16.05 -13.41 -29.59
N ILE A 23 -16.42 -12.15 -29.39
CA ILE A 23 -16.53 -11.55 -28.06
C ILE A 23 -18.00 -11.58 -27.65
N ASP A 24 -18.34 -12.47 -26.72
CA ASP A 24 -19.69 -12.51 -26.14
C ASP A 24 -19.93 -11.24 -25.31
N LYS A 25 -20.71 -10.31 -25.89
CA LYS A 25 -21.05 -9.02 -25.28
C LYS A 25 -21.73 -9.18 -23.92
N LYS A 26 -22.44 -10.29 -23.70
CA LYS A 26 -23.13 -10.56 -22.43
C LYS A 26 -22.14 -10.97 -21.34
N ALA A 27 -21.15 -11.78 -21.68
CA ALA A 27 -20.06 -12.12 -20.78
C ALA A 27 -19.23 -10.88 -20.39
N LEU A 28 -19.00 -9.98 -21.36
CA LEU A 28 -18.26 -8.74 -21.12
C LEU A 28 -19.04 -7.77 -20.21
N GLN A 29 -20.35 -7.65 -20.38
CA GLN A 29 -21.20 -6.86 -19.48
C GLN A 29 -21.26 -7.45 -18.07
N ALA A 30 -21.34 -8.78 -17.94
CA ALA A 30 -21.31 -9.44 -16.63
C ALA A 30 -19.96 -9.24 -15.93
N PHE A 31 -18.85 -9.29 -16.67
CA PHE A 31 -17.51 -9.00 -16.16
C PHE A 31 -17.38 -7.55 -15.70
N VAL A 32 -17.81 -6.59 -16.52
CA VAL A 32 -17.80 -5.15 -16.17
C VAL A 32 -18.66 -4.89 -14.93
N LYS A 33 -19.84 -5.51 -14.84
CA LYS A 33 -20.71 -5.39 -13.67
C LYS A 33 -20.06 -5.96 -12.41
N GLY A 34 -19.45 -7.15 -12.50
CA GLY A 34 -18.72 -7.74 -11.37
C GLY A 34 -17.49 -6.94 -10.94
N ALA A 35 -16.76 -6.33 -11.89
CA ALA A 35 -15.62 -5.47 -11.59
C ALA A 35 -16.05 -4.16 -10.89
N LEU A 36 -17.14 -3.55 -11.36
CA LEU A 36 -17.71 -2.35 -10.72
C LEU A 36 -18.25 -2.63 -9.32
N GLU A 37 -18.81 -3.82 -9.08
CA GLU A 37 -19.27 -4.26 -7.76
C GLU A 37 -18.10 -4.53 -6.80
N HIS A 38 -16.98 -5.09 -7.30
CA HIS A 38 -15.75 -5.29 -6.51
C HIS A 38 -15.08 -3.96 -6.12
N ASP A 39 -14.95 -3.03 -7.07
CA ASP A 39 -14.43 -1.68 -6.78
C ASP A 39 -15.38 -0.89 -5.85
N ALA A 40 -16.68 -1.21 -5.86
CA ALA A 40 -17.66 -0.59 -4.98
C ALA A 40 -17.63 -1.15 -3.55
N SER A 41 -17.26 -2.42 -3.34
CA SER A 41 -17.01 -2.96 -1.99
C SER A 41 -15.69 -2.47 -1.40
N ASP A 42 -14.70 -2.16 -2.26
CA ASP A 42 -13.45 -1.48 -1.89
C ASP A 42 -13.60 0.06 -1.83
N LYS A 43 -14.84 0.58 -1.69
CA LYS A 43 -15.08 2.00 -1.41
C LYS A 43 -14.46 2.41 -0.08
N LYS A 44 -13.19 2.81 -0.17
CA LYS A 44 -12.56 3.99 0.44
C LYS A 44 -12.95 4.24 1.89
N ILE A 45 -12.91 3.23 2.75
CA ILE A 45 -12.57 3.53 4.13
C ILE A 45 -11.07 3.77 4.09
N SER A 46 -10.67 5.05 4.10
CA SER A 46 -9.25 5.36 4.24
C SER A 46 -8.78 4.67 5.52
N PRO A 47 -7.60 4.01 5.55
CA PRO A 47 -7.19 3.15 6.66
C PRO A 47 -7.34 3.79 8.05
N TRP A 48 -7.22 5.12 8.10
CA TRP A 48 -7.27 6.01 9.25
C TRP A 48 -8.69 6.32 9.78
N GLN A 49 -9.76 6.08 9.00
CA GLN A 49 -11.13 6.46 9.39
C GLN A 49 -11.70 5.62 10.53
N ASN A 50 -11.12 4.45 10.79
CA ASN A 50 -11.49 3.57 11.90
C ASN A 50 -10.58 3.74 13.13
N GLU A 51 -9.56 4.60 13.05
CA GLU A 51 -8.60 4.78 14.13
C GLU A 51 -9.07 5.91 15.04
N ASP A 52 -9.14 5.64 16.35
CA ASP A 52 -9.52 6.64 17.36
C ASP A 52 -8.38 7.67 17.51
N PRO A 53 -8.60 8.96 17.21
CA PRO A 53 -7.57 9.99 17.31
C PRO A 53 -7.15 10.28 18.76
N TYR A 54 -7.91 9.82 19.76
CA TYR A 54 -7.61 9.98 21.18
C TYR A 54 -7.09 8.70 21.83
N ALA A 55 -7.06 7.59 21.09
CA ALA A 55 -6.42 6.37 21.58
C ALA A 55 -4.91 6.61 21.77
N LEU A 56 -4.37 6.04 22.84
CA LEU A 56 -2.92 5.97 23.00
C LEU A 56 -2.34 5.28 21.75
N PRO A 57 -1.35 5.88 21.07
CA PRO A 57 -0.85 5.33 19.83
C PRO A 57 -0.15 4.00 20.11
N ASP A 58 -0.79 2.88 19.72
CA ASP A 58 -0.19 1.54 19.69
C ASP A 58 0.81 1.39 18.53
N TYR A 59 0.88 2.40 17.65
CA TYR A 59 1.68 2.37 16.43
C TYR A 59 3.17 2.51 16.73
N ASN A 60 3.84 1.37 16.76
CA ASN A 60 5.29 1.29 16.64
C ASN A 60 5.72 1.79 15.26
N PHE A 61 6.17 3.04 15.14
CA PHE A 61 6.78 3.50 13.89
C PHE A 61 8.21 2.95 13.76
N ARG A 62 8.56 2.43 12.59
CA ARG A 62 9.92 1.97 12.28
C ARG A 62 10.60 2.92 11.30
N LEU A 63 11.57 3.69 11.78
CA LEU A 63 12.47 4.43 10.90
C LEU A 63 13.61 3.54 10.43
N ARG A 64 13.82 3.46 9.12
CA ARG A 64 15.04 2.87 8.55
C ARG A 64 16.05 3.99 8.30
N LEU A 65 17.20 3.88 8.94
CA LEU A 65 18.30 4.83 8.82
C LEU A 65 19.55 4.11 8.36
N ASN A 66 20.38 4.78 7.56
CA ASN A 66 21.67 4.24 7.16
C ASN A 66 22.69 4.36 8.32
N LYS A 67 23.86 3.71 8.18
CA LYS A 67 24.90 3.70 9.22
C LYS A 67 25.38 5.11 9.60
N TYR A 68 25.52 5.99 8.62
CA TYR A 68 25.97 7.36 8.82
C TYR A 68 24.95 8.18 9.63
N GLN A 69 23.68 8.12 9.25
CA GLN A 69 22.57 8.80 9.94
C GLN A 69 22.43 8.32 11.39
N ILE A 70 22.55 7.01 11.63
CA ILE A 70 22.55 6.45 13.00
C ILE A 70 23.75 6.96 13.79
N GLY A 71 24.93 7.03 13.17
CA GLY A 71 26.15 7.55 13.79
C GLY A 71 26.00 9.01 14.23
N LEU A 72 25.48 9.85 13.35
CA LEU A 72 25.20 11.26 13.65
C LEU A 72 24.20 11.43 14.79
N LEU A 73 23.08 10.71 14.75
CA LEU A 73 22.06 10.78 15.80
C LEU A 73 22.61 10.34 17.16
N ARG A 74 23.43 9.27 17.20
CA ARG A 74 24.09 8.83 18.44
C ARG A 74 25.05 9.87 18.99
N HIS A 75 25.81 10.54 18.12
CA HIS A 75 26.72 11.59 18.52
C HIS A 75 25.97 12.79 19.11
N ALA A 76 24.92 13.25 18.43
CA ALA A 76 24.09 14.35 18.90
C ALA A 76 23.36 14.02 20.22
N ALA A 77 22.79 12.81 20.33
CA ALA A 77 22.16 12.34 21.57
C ALA A 77 23.14 12.30 22.76
N LYS A 78 24.40 11.93 22.50
CA LYS A 78 25.46 11.93 23.53
C LYS A 78 25.79 13.35 24.01
N ILE A 79 25.85 14.33 23.11
CA ILE A 79 26.09 15.75 23.45
C ILE A 79 24.94 16.27 24.31
N GLU A 80 23.70 16.01 23.92
CA GLU A 80 22.51 16.47 24.64
C GLU A 80 22.20 15.68 25.92
N LYS A 81 22.94 14.59 26.20
CA LYS A 81 22.69 13.65 27.31
C LYS A 81 21.27 13.11 27.33
N ARG A 82 20.71 12.80 26.15
CA ARG A 82 19.35 12.28 25.97
C ARG A 82 19.39 10.87 25.37
N SER A 83 18.33 10.10 25.60
CA SER A 83 18.16 8.83 24.90
C SER A 83 17.84 9.08 23.42
N LEU A 84 18.29 8.18 22.54
CA LEU A 84 18.03 8.28 21.10
C LEU A 84 16.54 8.37 20.80
N SER A 85 15.71 7.57 21.50
CA SER A 85 14.26 7.56 21.34
C SER A 85 13.63 8.91 21.72
N ASN A 86 14.07 9.53 22.82
CA ASN A 86 13.56 10.85 23.22
C ASN A 86 14.00 11.94 22.26
N MET A 87 15.24 11.86 21.75
CA MET A 87 15.74 12.81 20.75
C MET A 87 14.90 12.73 19.47
N ILE A 88 14.69 11.52 18.93
CA ILE A 88 13.85 11.29 17.75
C ILE A 88 12.42 11.80 18.00
N LYS A 89 11.84 11.50 19.16
CA LYS A 89 10.50 11.98 19.53
C LYS A 89 10.42 13.51 19.52
N SER A 90 11.39 14.20 20.11
CA SER A 90 11.41 15.67 20.12
C SER A 90 11.53 16.28 18.72
N ILE A 91 12.35 15.70 17.86
CA ILE A 91 12.50 16.16 16.46
C ILE A 91 11.19 15.96 15.69
N LEU A 92 10.60 14.76 15.79
CA LEU A 92 9.37 14.44 15.07
C LEU A 92 8.19 15.29 15.54
N LEU A 93 8.02 15.50 16.84
CA LEU A 93 6.96 16.35 17.37
C LEU A 93 7.09 17.79 16.87
N ASN A 94 8.31 18.36 16.95
CA ASN A 94 8.55 19.71 16.45
C ASN A 94 8.25 19.87 14.96
N GLU A 95 8.54 18.86 14.14
CA GLU A 95 8.21 18.89 12.71
C GLU A 95 6.69 18.74 12.49
N LEU A 96 6.02 17.83 13.18
CA LEU A 96 4.56 17.65 13.05
C LEU A 96 3.77 18.91 13.46
N GLU A 97 4.23 19.60 14.50
CA GLU A 97 3.63 20.87 14.96
C GLU A 97 3.72 21.99 13.91
N LYS A 98 4.72 21.96 13.01
CA LYS A 98 4.80 22.94 11.91
C LYS A 98 3.71 22.76 10.86
N TYR A 99 3.26 21.52 10.65
CA TYR A 99 2.26 21.19 9.63
C TYR A 99 0.82 21.21 10.17
N THR A 100 0.63 21.37 11.47
CA THR A 100 -0.69 21.43 12.13
C THR A 100 -1.17 22.86 12.43
N LYS A 101 -0.38 23.87 12.04
CA LYS A 101 -0.79 25.28 11.97
C LYS A 101 -1.09 25.69 10.54
#